data_AF-K1WZD6-F1
#
_entry.id   AF-K1WZD6-F1
#
_cell.length_a   1.000
_cell.length_b   1.000
_cell.length_c   1.000
_cell.angle_alpha   90.00
_cell.angle_beta   90.00
_cell.angle_gamma   90.00
#
_symmetry.space_group_name_H-M   'P 1'
#
loop_
_entity.id
_entity.type
_entity.pdbx_description
1 polymer ?
#
loop_
_entity_poly.entity_id
_entity_poly.type
_entity_poly.pdbx_seq_one_letter_code
_entity_poly.pdbx_strand_id
1 'polypeptide(L)'
;MEVRLDDPPMDWPSLAQYADEIRPMFYDYHSRNTGYPGPVAPIGWISEKMTIIKKDIPMEKVVPALGNYGYDWQKSTDPLTPDQYHGIGLSFEKAVNLAVEKNQQISRAKGNDPRGYDIGDAPHFSYLDETNNEHHVWFEDKISLTAKANLIAQYLPKSIIFWNVGSLGDTLYWQAEDFNSATIESTTPA
;
A
#
# COMPACT_ATOMS: atom_id res chain seq x y z
N MET A 1 3.80 17.81 -4.54
CA MET A 1 2.34 17.61 -4.65
C MET A 1 2.03 16.12 -4.60
N GLU A 2 1.08 15.68 -3.77
CA GLU A 2 0.62 14.29 -3.70
C GLU A 2 -0.46 14.00 -4.74
N VAL A 3 -0.43 12.82 -5.37
CA VAL A 3 -1.35 12.48 -6.46
C VAL A 3 -1.88 11.06 -6.31
N ARG A 4 -3.22 10.90 -6.33
CA ARG A 4 -3.90 9.60 -6.41
C ARG A 4 -3.81 9.04 -7.83
N LEU A 5 -3.53 7.75 -7.94
CA LEU A 5 -3.23 7.12 -9.22
C LEU A 5 -4.45 6.61 -9.99
N ASP A 6 -5.61 6.54 -9.32
CA ASP A 6 -6.87 6.04 -9.88
C ASP A 6 -7.98 7.13 -9.95
N ASP A 7 -7.62 8.40 -9.64
CA ASP A 7 -8.46 9.57 -9.91
C ASP A 7 -8.50 9.84 -11.44
N PRO A 8 -9.50 10.60 -11.97
CA PRO A 8 -9.59 10.90 -13.42
C PRO A 8 -8.26 11.38 -14.01
N PRO A 9 -8.01 11.12 -15.30
CA PRO A 9 -6.69 11.23 -15.91
C PRO A 9 -6.07 12.59 -15.64
N MET A 10 -5.01 12.56 -14.84
CA MET A 10 -4.27 13.74 -14.44
C MET A 10 -3.36 14.17 -15.60
N ASP A 11 -3.31 15.47 -15.89
CA ASP A 11 -2.38 16.02 -16.88
C ASP A 11 -0.96 16.06 -16.29
N TRP A 12 -0.30 14.89 -16.28
CA TRP A 12 1.04 14.71 -15.75
C TRP A 12 2.08 15.64 -16.37
N PRO A 13 2.10 15.87 -17.70
CA PRO A 13 3.00 16.85 -18.31
C PRO A 13 2.82 18.27 -17.74
N SER A 14 1.57 18.75 -17.64
CA SER A 14 1.31 20.08 -17.07
C SER A 14 1.74 20.17 -15.61
N LEU A 15 1.45 19.15 -14.81
CA LEU A 15 1.90 19.12 -13.41
C LEU A 15 3.43 19.11 -13.28
N ALA A 16 4.11 18.32 -14.12
CA ALA A 16 5.57 18.22 -14.13
C ALA A 16 6.24 19.54 -14.52
N GLN A 17 5.56 20.40 -15.28
CA GLN A 17 6.07 21.73 -15.64
C GLN A 17 6.17 22.65 -14.42
N TYR A 18 5.19 22.64 -13.51
CA TYR A 18 5.09 23.59 -12.41
C TYR A 18 5.56 23.05 -11.06
N ALA A 19 5.51 21.73 -10.86
CA ALA A 19 5.93 21.13 -9.60
C ALA A 19 7.46 20.93 -9.54
N ASP A 20 8.04 21.22 -8.38
CA ASP A 20 9.41 20.80 -8.03
C ASP A 20 9.46 19.30 -7.74
N GLU A 21 8.41 18.79 -7.09
CA GLU A 21 8.25 17.38 -6.75
C GLU A 21 6.81 16.91 -6.92
N ILE A 22 6.67 15.72 -7.48
CA ILE A 22 5.43 14.97 -7.61
C ILE A 22 5.56 13.71 -6.77
N ARG A 23 4.56 13.45 -5.92
CA ARG A 23 4.50 12.34 -4.98
C ARG A 23 3.34 11.40 -5.33
N PRO A 24 3.53 10.47 -6.28
CA PRO A 24 2.55 9.45 -6.59
C PRO A 24 2.25 8.59 -5.34
N MET A 25 0.98 8.44 -4.98
CA MET A 25 0.55 7.64 -3.83
C MET A 25 0.34 6.19 -4.26
N PHE A 26 1.33 5.34 -4.01
CA PHE A 26 1.29 3.90 -4.29
C PHE A 26 0.67 3.12 -3.13
N TYR A 27 -0.58 3.45 -2.82
CA TYR A 27 -1.42 2.81 -1.81
C TYR A 27 -2.89 3.08 -2.08
N ASP A 28 -3.76 2.45 -1.30
CA ASP A 28 -5.23 2.54 -1.40
C ASP A 28 -5.82 2.04 -2.73
N TYR A 29 -5.12 1.11 -3.41
CA TYR A 29 -5.72 0.30 -4.47
C TYR A 29 -6.87 -0.55 -3.92
N HIS A 30 -6.64 -1.17 -2.75
CA HIS A 30 -7.69 -1.54 -1.82
C HIS A 30 -7.62 -0.58 -0.63
N SER A 31 -8.66 0.21 -0.44
CA SER A 31 -8.80 1.20 0.62
C SER A 31 -9.84 0.74 1.64
N ARG A 32 -9.96 1.47 2.76
CA ARG A 32 -11.06 1.29 3.74
C ARG A 32 -12.47 1.23 3.15
N ASN A 33 -12.68 1.85 1.99
CA ASN A 33 -13.99 1.94 1.33
C ASN A 33 -14.10 1.05 0.09
N THR A 34 -13.05 0.30 -0.24
CA THR A 34 -13.13 -0.67 -1.33
C THR A 34 -14.07 -1.78 -0.90
N GLY A 35 -15.07 -2.07 -1.72
CA GLY A 35 -16.14 -3.02 -1.40
C GLY A 35 -15.69 -4.49 -1.29
N TYR A 36 -14.40 -4.77 -1.44
CA TYR A 36 -13.82 -6.09 -1.22
C TYR A 36 -12.40 -5.97 -0.63
N PRO A 37 -11.98 -6.88 0.27
CA PRO A 37 -10.65 -6.87 0.87
C PRO A 37 -9.56 -7.31 -0.11
N GLY A 38 -8.35 -6.80 0.06
CA GLY A 38 -7.20 -7.23 -0.73
C GLY A 38 -5.92 -6.47 -0.38
N PRO A 39 -4.80 -6.78 -1.06
CA PRO A 39 -3.52 -6.10 -0.85
C PRO A 39 -3.66 -4.59 -1.07
N VAL A 40 -3.17 -3.77 -0.14
CA VAL A 40 -3.30 -2.30 -0.19
C VAL A 40 -2.72 -1.71 -1.47
N ALA A 41 -1.63 -2.28 -1.97
CA ALA A 41 -1.03 -1.92 -3.26
C ALA A 41 -0.43 -3.16 -3.95
N PRO A 42 -1.13 -3.80 -4.91
CA PRO A 42 -0.56 -4.88 -5.72
C PRO A 42 0.71 -4.44 -6.45
N ILE A 43 1.74 -5.30 -6.47
CA ILE A 43 3.03 -4.95 -7.07
C ILE A 43 2.94 -4.74 -8.59
N GLY A 44 2.06 -5.48 -9.27
CA GLY A 44 1.79 -5.29 -10.70
C GLY A 44 1.18 -3.92 -11.01
N TRP A 45 0.28 -3.43 -10.15
CA TRP A 45 -0.31 -2.10 -10.29
C TRP A 45 0.75 -1.00 -10.11
N ILE A 46 1.64 -1.14 -9.12
CA ILE A 46 2.78 -0.24 -8.94
C ILE A 46 3.64 -0.20 -10.21
N SER A 47 3.97 -1.36 -10.78
CA SER A 47 4.78 -1.49 -12.00
C SER A 47 4.16 -0.75 -13.20
N GLU A 48 2.86 -0.94 -13.43
CA GLU A 48 2.14 -0.25 -14.51
C GLU A 48 2.17 1.27 -14.31
N LYS A 49 1.81 1.74 -13.11
CA LYS A 49 1.73 3.18 -12.84
C LYS A 49 3.11 3.85 -12.92
N MET A 50 4.18 3.20 -12.45
CA MET A 50 5.55 3.71 -12.64
C MET A 50 5.94 3.81 -14.12
N THR A 51 5.51 2.86 -14.94
CA THR A 51 5.74 2.87 -16.39
C THR A 51 5.03 4.06 -17.06
N ILE A 52 3.80 4.35 -16.65
CA ILE A 52 3.04 5.53 -17.12
C ILE A 52 3.74 6.82 -16.66
N ILE A 53 4.04 6.95 -15.35
CA ILE A 53 4.67 8.14 -14.78
C ILE A 53 5.99 8.46 -15.47
N LYS A 54 6.86 7.47 -15.69
CA LYS A 54 8.17 7.66 -16.34
C LYS A 54 8.06 8.22 -17.77
N LYS A 55 6.95 7.98 -18.45
CA LYS A 55 6.72 8.51 -19.80
C LYS A 55 6.45 10.01 -19.80
N ASP A 56 5.77 10.50 -18.77
CA ASP A 56 5.18 11.84 -18.75
C ASP A 56 5.90 12.80 -17.78
N ILE A 57 6.69 12.28 -16.84
CA ILE A 57 7.36 13.05 -15.78
C ILE A 57 8.85 12.69 -15.72
N PRO A 58 9.77 13.67 -15.68
CA PRO A 58 11.17 13.42 -15.39
C PRO A 58 11.35 12.79 -14.00
N MET A 59 12.03 11.64 -13.92
CA MET A 59 12.10 10.82 -12.70
C MET A 59 12.81 11.53 -11.54
N GLU A 60 13.66 12.51 -11.82
CA GLU A 60 14.29 13.40 -10.84
C GLU A 60 13.30 14.30 -10.08
N LYS A 61 12.05 14.40 -10.55
CA LYS A 61 10.95 15.09 -9.84
C LYS A 61 10.01 14.13 -9.11
N VAL A 62 10.16 12.83 -9.30
CA VAL A 62 9.22 11.83 -8.80
C VAL A 62 9.69 11.30 -7.44
N VAL A 63 8.81 11.38 -6.44
CA VAL A 63 9.03 10.91 -5.07
C VAL A 63 7.89 9.95 -4.67
N PRO A 64 7.94 8.67 -5.08
CA PRO A 64 6.89 7.70 -4.81
C PRO A 64 6.64 7.51 -3.31
N ALA A 65 5.36 7.50 -2.91
CA ALA A 65 4.95 7.23 -1.54
C ALA A 65 4.35 5.82 -1.43
N LEU A 66 4.99 4.94 -0.64
CA LEU A 66 4.54 3.56 -0.38
C LEU A 66 3.75 3.47 0.92
N GLY A 67 2.57 2.84 0.88
CA GLY A 67 1.79 2.56 2.09
C GLY A 67 2.45 1.47 2.93
N ASN A 68 2.68 1.70 4.23
CA ASN A 68 3.27 0.75 5.19
C ASN A 68 2.25 0.23 6.22
N TYR A 69 0.98 0.21 5.85
CA TYR A 69 -0.15 -0.13 6.70
C TYR A 69 -1.03 -1.17 6.03
N GLY A 70 -1.98 -1.69 6.78
CA GLY A 70 -3.02 -2.58 6.31
C GLY A 70 -4.42 -2.07 6.65
N TYR A 71 -5.41 -2.88 6.32
CA TYR A 71 -6.75 -2.74 6.87
C TYR A 71 -7.27 -4.08 7.37
N ASP A 72 -8.11 -4.01 8.39
CA ASP A 72 -9.02 -5.07 8.83
C ASP A 72 -10.39 -4.74 8.25
N TRP A 73 -10.81 -5.50 7.25
CA TRP A 73 -12.11 -5.37 6.61
C TRP A 73 -13.12 -6.29 7.28
N GLN A 74 -14.13 -5.68 7.89
CA GLN A 74 -15.31 -6.38 8.37
C GLN A 74 -16.36 -6.46 7.25
N LYS A 75 -16.94 -7.64 7.05
CA LYS A 75 -18.11 -7.80 6.17
C LYS A 75 -19.30 -7.04 6.75
N SER A 76 -20.01 -6.30 5.91
CA SER A 76 -21.17 -5.51 6.34
C SER A 76 -22.21 -6.40 7.00
N THR A 77 -22.68 -5.96 8.17
CA THR A 77 -23.80 -6.56 8.90
C THR A 77 -25.13 -5.93 8.53
N ASP A 78 -25.13 -4.90 7.66
CA ASP A 78 -26.35 -4.28 7.15
C ASP A 78 -26.95 -5.16 6.03
N PRO A 79 -28.19 -5.66 6.20
CA PRO A 79 -28.86 -6.47 5.18
C PRO A 79 -29.05 -5.77 3.82
N LEU A 80 -28.93 -4.44 3.76
CA LEU A 80 -29.00 -3.67 2.51
C LEU A 80 -27.67 -3.68 1.74
N THR A 81 -26.56 -4.05 2.38
CA THR A 81 -25.21 -4.07 1.78
C THR A 81 -24.43 -5.34 2.10
N PRO A 82 -25.02 -6.55 2.00
CA PRO A 82 -24.45 -7.79 2.54
C PRO A 82 -23.13 -8.24 1.87
N ASP A 83 -22.84 -7.70 0.69
CA ASP A 83 -21.62 -7.99 -0.07
C ASP A 83 -20.54 -6.91 0.09
N GLN A 84 -20.77 -5.88 0.90
CA GLN A 84 -19.81 -4.81 1.16
C GLN A 84 -18.90 -5.13 2.34
N TYR A 85 -17.73 -4.50 2.33
CA TYR A 85 -16.77 -4.54 3.42
C TYR A 85 -16.40 -3.13 3.86
N HIS A 86 -16.10 -2.98 5.15
CA HIS A 86 -15.63 -1.73 5.72
C HIS A 86 -14.29 -1.96 6.41
N GLY A 87 -13.25 -1.27 5.94
CA GLY A 87 -11.89 -1.40 6.45
C GLY A 87 -11.56 -0.41 7.55
N ILE A 88 -10.88 -0.88 8.59
CA ILE A 88 -10.24 -0.04 9.61
C ILE A 88 -8.72 -0.17 9.45
N GLY A 89 -8.03 0.97 9.33
CA GLY A 89 -6.59 1.00 9.12
C GLY A 89 -5.80 0.51 10.33
N LEU A 90 -4.74 -0.25 10.09
CA LEU A 90 -3.89 -0.82 11.14
C LEU A 90 -2.42 -0.87 10.73
N SER A 91 -1.54 -0.83 11.73
CA SER A 91 -0.09 -1.00 11.57
C SER A 91 0.28 -2.48 11.43
N PHE A 92 1.50 -2.75 10.97
CA PHE A 92 2.09 -4.09 11.00
C PHE A 92 1.99 -4.73 12.38
N GLU A 93 2.42 -4.03 13.43
CA GLU A 93 2.39 -4.52 14.81
C GLU A 93 0.97 -4.88 15.26
N LYS A 94 -0.01 -4.01 14.95
CA LYS A 94 -1.43 -4.29 15.25
C LYS A 94 -1.94 -5.50 14.48
N ALA A 95 -1.53 -5.70 13.22
CA ALA A 95 -1.92 -6.86 12.43
C ALA A 95 -1.42 -8.16 13.07
N VAL A 96 -0.14 -8.17 13.48
CA VAL A 96 0.51 -9.33 14.10
C VAL A 96 -0.11 -9.63 15.45
N ASN A 97 -0.31 -8.62 16.29
CA ASN A 97 -0.95 -8.78 17.59
C ASN A 97 -2.40 -9.29 17.46
N LEU A 98 -3.15 -8.79 16.47
CA LEU A 98 -4.51 -9.26 16.19
C LEU A 98 -4.52 -10.71 15.71
N ALA A 99 -3.58 -11.12 14.86
CA ALA A 99 -3.46 -12.51 14.44
C ALA A 99 -3.22 -13.44 15.63
N VAL A 100 -2.33 -13.05 16.56
CA VAL A 100 -2.07 -13.81 17.80
C VAL A 100 -3.30 -13.85 18.70
N GLU A 101 -3.96 -12.72 18.93
CA GLU A 101 -5.18 -12.61 19.74
C GLU A 101 -6.29 -13.54 19.22
N LYS A 102 -6.48 -13.57 17.90
CA LYS A 102 -7.50 -14.39 17.23
C LYS A 102 -7.03 -15.82 16.92
N ASN A 103 -5.85 -16.21 17.40
CA ASN A 103 -5.21 -17.50 17.16
C ASN A 103 -5.18 -17.90 15.67
N GLN A 104 -4.86 -16.93 14.80
CA GLN A 104 -4.76 -17.10 13.36
C GLN A 104 -3.31 -17.16 12.90
N GLN A 105 -3.06 -18.01 11.90
CA GLN A 105 -1.78 -18.03 11.19
C GLN A 105 -1.80 -16.99 10.07
N ILE A 106 -0.79 -16.12 10.04
CA ILE A 106 -0.57 -15.21 8.92
C ILE A 106 -0.10 -16.02 7.71
N SER A 107 -0.88 -15.98 6.63
CA SER A 107 -0.57 -16.60 5.34
C SER A 107 -0.10 -15.53 4.35
N ARG A 108 0.46 -15.96 3.22
CA ARG A 108 0.83 -15.06 2.13
C ARG A 108 0.16 -15.46 0.83
N ALA A 109 -0.50 -14.51 0.19
CA ALA A 109 -1.15 -14.72 -1.10
C ALA A 109 -0.21 -14.33 -2.24
N LYS A 110 -0.36 -15.07 -3.35
CA LYS A 110 0.34 -14.86 -4.63
C LYS A 110 -0.64 -15.03 -5.79
N GLY A 111 -0.28 -14.51 -6.97
CA GLY A 111 -1.07 -14.63 -8.19
C GLY A 111 -1.58 -13.28 -8.69
N ASN A 112 -2.67 -13.28 -9.44
CA ASN A 112 -3.25 -12.06 -9.98
C ASN A 112 -4.59 -11.75 -9.31
N ASP A 113 -4.87 -10.47 -9.12
CA ASP A 113 -6.16 -10.00 -8.68
C ASP A 113 -7.20 -10.03 -9.84
N PRO A 114 -8.49 -9.75 -9.59
CA PRO A 114 -9.53 -9.76 -10.62
C PRO A 114 -9.29 -8.76 -11.77
N ARG A 115 -8.48 -7.71 -11.56
CA ARG A 115 -8.09 -6.75 -12.60
C ARG A 115 -6.86 -7.21 -13.40
N GLY A 116 -6.27 -8.35 -13.04
CA GLY A 116 -5.13 -8.95 -13.71
C GLY A 116 -3.77 -8.48 -13.19
N TYR A 117 -3.72 -7.70 -12.10
CA TYR A 117 -2.47 -7.26 -11.51
C TYR A 117 -1.88 -8.33 -10.61
N ASP A 118 -0.58 -8.58 -10.77
CA ASP A 118 0.18 -9.39 -9.82
C ASP A 118 0.08 -8.77 -8.43
N ILE A 119 -0.46 -9.54 -7.48
CA ILE A 119 -0.58 -9.11 -6.08
C ILE A 119 0.76 -9.13 -5.37
N GLY A 120 1.74 -9.85 -5.92
CA GLY A 120 3.05 -10.06 -5.35
C GLY A 120 3.02 -11.13 -4.26
N ASP A 121 3.64 -10.82 -3.13
CA ASP A 121 3.72 -11.70 -1.97
C ASP A 121 3.13 -10.95 -0.77
N ALA A 122 1.81 -10.99 -0.58
CA ALA A 122 1.09 -10.11 0.34
C ALA A 122 0.59 -10.88 1.59
N PRO A 123 0.93 -10.43 2.82
CA PRO A 123 0.52 -11.11 4.04
C PRO A 123 -0.94 -10.81 4.39
N HIS A 124 -1.65 -11.85 4.82
CA HIS A 124 -3.06 -11.75 5.19
C HIS A 124 -3.49 -12.85 6.17
N PHE A 125 -4.64 -12.64 6.80
CA PHE A 125 -5.37 -13.66 7.55
C PHE A 125 -6.85 -13.29 7.61
N SER A 126 -7.70 -14.23 8.03
CA SER A 126 -9.12 -14.00 8.24
C SER A 126 -9.51 -14.52 9.62
N TYR A 127 -10.51 -13.93 10.25
CA TYR A 127 -11.02 -14.40 11.53
C TYR A 127 -12.52 -14.11 11.67
N LEU A 128 -13.15 -14.74 12.66
CA LEU A 128 -14.48 -14.38 13.13
C LEU A 128 -14.36 -13.61 14.44
N ASP A 129 -15.09 -12.50 14.56
CA ASP A 129 -15.19 -11.78 15.82
C ASP A 129 -16.10 -12.52 16.84
N GLU A 130 -16.23 -11.98 18.04
CA GLU A 130 -17.03 -12.53 19.13
C GLU A 130 -18.53 -12.65 18.78
N THR A 131 -18.98 -11.95 17.75
CA THR A 131 -20.36 -11.94 17.23
C THR A 131 -20.51 -12.72 15.93
N ASN A 132 -19.49 -13.48 15.51
CA ASN A 132 -19.42 -14.23 14.24
C ASN A 132 -19.44 -13.36 12.98
N ASN A 133 -19.01 -12.09 13.05
CA ASN A 133 -18.76 -11.32 11.84
C ASN A 133 -17.45 -11.75 11.19
N GLU A 134 -17.43 -11.82 9.87
CA GLU A 134 -16.25 -12.18 9.09
C GLU A 134 -15.34 -10.96 8.91
N HIS A 135 -14.06 -11.17 9.21
CA HIS A 135 -12.99 -10.20 9.05
C HIS A 135 -11.90 -10.73 8.12
N HIS A 136 -11.37 -9.84 7.27
CA HIS A 136 -10.21 -10.10 6.43
C HIS A 136 -9.17 -9.01 6.65
N VAL A 137 -7.96 -9.43 7.01
CA VAL A 137 -6.86 -8.52 7.28
C VAL A 137 -5.83 -8.67 6.17
N TRP A 138 -5.51 -7.56 5.50
CA TRP A 138 -4.35 -7.46 4.61
C TRP A 138 -3.48 -6.31 5.07
N PHE A 139 -2.17 -6.53 5.09
CA PHE A 139 -1.22 -5.54 5.57
C PHE A 139 0.11 -5.66 4.84
N GLU A 140 1.06 -4.82 5.23
CA GLU A 140 2.39 -4.77 4.65
C GLU A 140 3.43 -5.20 5.68
N ASP A 141 4.43 -5.95 5.24
CA ASP A 141 5.58 -6.34 6.06
C ASP A 141 6.89 -6.06 5.32
N LYS A 142 8.03 -6.39 5.96
CA LYS A 142 9.35 -6.16 5.36
C LYS A 142 9.48 -6.82 3.99
N ILE A 143 8.93 -8.02 3.80
CA ILE A 143 9.04 -8.77 2.55
C ILE A 143 8.27 -8.05 1.44
N SER A 144 6.98 -7.74 1.66
CA SER A 144 6.14 -7.10 0.62
C SER A 144 6.64 -5.70 0.27
N LEU A 145 7.02 -4.90 1.27
CA LEU A 145 7.49 -3.53 1.07
C LEU A 145 8.86 -3.48 0.40
N THR A 146 9.79 -4.36 0.78
CA THR A 146 11.12 -4.42 0.13
C THR A 146 10.98 -4.76 -1.35
N ALA A 147 10.10 -5.71 -1.70
CA ALA A 147 9.84 -6.05 -3.10
C ALA A 147 9.32 -4.84 -3.90
N LYS A 148 8.38 -4.08 -3.32
CA LYS A 148 7.80 -2.87 -3.95
C LYS A 148 8.80 -1.74 -4.08
N ALA A 149 9.58 -1.47 -3.04
CA ALA A 149 10.61 -0.44 -3.08
C ALA A 149 11.70 -0.79 -4.10
N ASN A 150 12.14 -2.05 -4.17
CA ASN A 150 13.10 -2.52 -5.17
C ASN A 150 12.55 -2.42 -6.59
N LEU A 151 11.26 -2.66 -6.80
CA LEU A 151 10.61 -2.41 -8.09
C LEU A 151 10.66 -0.92 -8.44
N ILE A 152 10.23 -0.05 -7.53
CA ILE A 152 10.21 1.41 -7.74
C ILE A 152 11.62 1.96 -8.00
N ALA A 153 12.63 1.49 -7.27
CA ALA A 153 14.02 1.93 -7.39
C ALA A 153 14.58 1.70 -8.81
N GLN A 154 14.11 0.69 -9.55
CA GLN A 154 14.53 0.44 -10.94
C GLN A 154 14.18 1.58 -11.91
N TYR A 155 13.22 2.43 -11.54
CA TYR A 155 12.83 3.60 -12.32
C TYR A 155 13.67 4.84 -11.99
N LEU A 156 14.60 4.76 -11.04
CA LEU A 156 15.48 5.85 -10.59
C LEU A 156 14.72 7.13 -10.20
N PRO A 157 13.70 7.05 -9.33
CA PRO A 157 13.05 8.26 -8.78
C PRO A 157 14.03 9.06 -7.92
N LYS A 158 13.66 10.31 -7.61
CA LYS A 158 14.43 11.19 -6.72
C LYS A 158 14.67 10.58 -5.34
N SER A 159 13.62 10.03 -4.74
CA SER A 159 13.63 9.34 -3.44
C SER A 159 12.36 8.48 -3.31
N ILE A 160 12.29 7.63 -2.28
CA ILE A 160 11.08 6.88 -1.91
C ILE A 160 10.70 7.26 -0.49
N ILE A 161 9.41 7.53 -0.26
CA ILE A 161 8.88 7.85 1.07
C ILE A 161 7.84 6.79 1.49
N PHE A 162 7.63 6.65 2.80
CA PHE A 162 6.62 5.73 3.35
C PHE A 162 5.49 6.50 4.03
N TRP A 163 4.25 6.06 3.77
CA TRP A 163 3.03 6.55 4.40
C TRP A 163 2.41 5.44 5.26
N ASN A 164 2.11 5.59 6.55
CA ASN A 164 2.17 6.78 7.39
C ASN A 164 3.15 6.61 8.56
N VAL A 165 3.55 7.74 9.15
CA VAL A 165 4.55 7.81 10.24
C VAL A 165 4.03 7.20 11.56
N GLY A 166 2.72 6.99 11.71
CA GLY A 166 2.08 6.43 12.91
C GLY A 166 1.81 4.92 12.87
N SER A 167 1.87 4.29 11.70
CA SER A 167 1.86 2.82 11.52
C SER A 167 3.25 2.20 11.68
N LEU A 168 4.28 3.03 11.88
CA LEU A 168 5.62 2.62 12.29
C LEU A 168 5.63 2.27 13.79
N GLY A 169 4.99 1.16 14.14
CA GLY A 169 5.40 0.37 15.31
C GLY A 169 6.67 -0.38 14.92
N ASP A 170 7.79 0.33 14.83
CA ASP A 170 9.13 -0.09 15.20
C ASP A 170 10.21 0.73 14.47
N THR A 171 10.97 1.48 15.27
CA THR A 171 12.33 1.98 15.02
C THR A 171 13.35 0.90 14.54
N LEU A 172 12.92 -0.35 14.34
CA LEU A 172 13.75 -1.52 14.03
C LEU A 172 13.56 -2.07 12.60
N TYR A 173 12.60 -1.56 11.81
CA TYR A 173 12.25 -2.19 10.53
C TYR A 173 13.11 -1.79 9.33
N TRP A 174 13.64 -0.58 9.31
CA TRP A 174 14.33 -0.01 8.14
C TRP A 174 15.74 0.40 8.50
N GLN A 175 16.72 -0.35 8.02
CA GLN A 175 18.09 0.18 7.91
C GLN A 175 18.28 0.72 6.50
N ALA A 176 19.04 1.82 6.34
CA ALA A 176 19.35 2.38 5.02
C ALA A 176 19.98 1.36 4.07
N GLU A 177 20.61 0.32 4.62
CA GLU A 177 21.24 -0.79 3.91
C GLU A 177 20.24 -1.77 3.26
N ASP A 178 18.97 -1.75 3.67
CA ASP A 178 17.92 -2.63 3.14
C ASP A 178 17.47 -2.24 1.71
N PHE A 179 17.90 -1.08 1.20
CA PHE A 179 17.49 -0.56 -0.12
C PHE A 179 18.69 -0.05 -0.93
N ASN A 180 18.83 -0.52 -2.17
CA ASN A 180 19.92 -0.06 -3.04
C ASN A 180 19.71 1.40 -3.50
N SER A 181 20.64 2.26 -3.09
CA SER A 181 20.96 3.62 -3.58
C SER A 181 19.86 4.69 -3.66
N ALA A 182 18.61 4.43 -3.26
CA ALA A 182 17.59 5.47 -3.12
C ALA A 182 17.62 6.04 -1.70
N THR A 183 17.83 7.36 -1.56
CA THR A 183 17.72 8.06 -0.27
C THR A 183 16.28 7.94 0.25
N ILE A 184 16.11 7.42 1.46
CA ILE A 184 14.81 7.30 2.12
C ILE A 184 14.60 8.55 2.98
N GLU A 185 13.57 9.31 2.69
CA GLU A 185 13.19 10.49 3.48
C GLU A 185 11.84 10.23 4.16
N SER A 186 11.80 10.32 5.50
CA SER A 186 10.55 10.31 6.24
C SER A 186 9.96 11.71 6.25
N THR A 187 8.77 11.93 5.68
CA THR A 187 8.08 13.23 5.78
C THR A 187 6.90 13.17 6.72
N THR A 188 6.92 14.04 7.74
CA THR A 188 5.73 14.39 8.53
C THR A 188 4.98 15.49 7.77
N PRO A 189 3.65 15.41 7.56
CA PRO A 189 2.90 16.53 7.01
C PRO A 189 2.94 17.71 7.99
N ALA A 190 3.06 18.94 7.45
CA ALA A 190 2.86 20.18 8.19
C ALA A 190 1.38 20.44 8.45
#